data_AF-K1PMY6-F1
#
_entry.id   AF-K1PMY6-F1
#
_cell.length_a   1.000
_cell.length_b   1.000
_cell.length_c   1.000
_cell.angle_alpha   90.00
_cell.angle_beta   90.00
_cell.angle_gamma   90.00
#
_symmetry.space_group_name_H-M   'P 1'
#
loop_
_entity.id
_entity.type
_entity.pdbx_description
1 polymer ?
#
loop_
_entity_poly.entity_id
_entity_poly.type
_entity_poly.pdbx_seq_one_letter_code
_entity_poly.pdbx_strand_id
1 'polypeptide(L)'
;MVITSNVRVCISDDYELGAKFAVPFGGFYSCQNGNPLADAKVNKSCPKGFSNHLATIDKDCEVQYCVRTGQLSELKFPSVQIPPFSDVPAESIEEPANYIISHNSEAWVQLVDPKMKGQTPDESSWTTLDSAPKEMKNLMKKFTQNHVVKENDESGMSKGAIAGLSVGLTTAVCVIVGVAIAVRRNQKRKRGYNSVE
;
A
#
# COMPACT_ATOMS: atom_id res chain seq x y z
N MET A 1 3.15 0.65 38.27
CA MET A 1 1.97 -0.09 37.76
C MET A 1 1.48 0.60 36.49
N VAL A 2 1.20 -0.15 35.43
CA VAL A 2 0.67 0.35 34.15
C VAL A 2 -0.81 -0.03 34.09
N ILE A 3 -1.68 0.93 33.82
CA ILE A 3 -3.16 0.72 33.81
C ILE A 3 -3.70 0.72 32.36
N THR A 4 -3.02 1.40 31.45
CA THR A 4 -3.30 1.45 30.00
C THR A 4 -1.99 1.59 29.21
N SER A 5 -2.05 1.61 27.88
CA SER A 5 -0.90 1.68 26.96
C SER A 5 0.16 2.74 27.31
N ASN A 6 -0.23 3.87 27.92
CA ASN A 6 0.64 5.02 28.18
C ASN A 6 0.49 5.66 29.58
N VAL A 7 -0.20 5.01 30.53
CA VAL A 7 -0.39 5.56 31.89
C VAL A 7 0.45 4.83 32.92
N ARG A 8 1.23 5.59 33.70
CA ARG A 8 1.95 5.12 34.88
C ARG A 8 1.38 5.77 36.13
N VAL A 9 1.03 4.95 37.12
CA VAL A 9 0.60 5.44 38.43
C VAL A 9 1.73 5.27 39.44
N CYS A 10 2.11 6.40 40.05
CA CYS A 10 3.11 6.47 41.11
C CYS A 10 2.45 6.15 42.45
N ILE A 11 2.95 5.14 43.14
CA ILE A 11 2.44 4.67 44.43
C ILE A 11 3.63 4.49 45.36
N SER A 12 3.48 4.92 46.60
CA SER A 12 4.45 4.73 47.69
C SER A 12 3.69 4.22 48.91
N ASP A 13 4.23 3.21 49.57
CA ASP A 13 3.78 2.70 50.87
C ASP A 13 4.60 3.29 52.04
N ASP A 14 5.65 4.04 51.76
CA ASP A 14 6.38 4.83 52.75
C ASP A 14 5.57 6.06 53.17
N TYR A 15 4.92 5.96 54.33
CA TYR A 15 4.14 7.04 54.93
C TYR A 15 4.99 8.14 55.58
N GLU A 16 6.27 7.89 55.88
CA GLU A 16 7.13 8.88 56.53
C GLU A 16 7.75 9.81 55.48
N LEU A 17 8.38 9.24 54.45
CA LEU A 17 9.07 10.00 53.41
C LEU A 17 8.14 10.34 52.23
N GLY A 18 7.13 9.52 51.96
CA GLY A 18 6.22 9.68 50.83
C GLY A 18 5.05 10.64 51.08
N ALA A 19 4.63 10.83 52.34
CA ALA A 19 3.50 11.69 52.68
C ALA A 19 3.64 13.13 52.17
N LYS A 20 4.88 13.66 52.10
CA LYS A 20 5.16 15.01 51.59
C LYS A 20 4.82 15.21 50.11
N PHE A 21 4.76 14.14 49.33
CA PHE A 21 4.38 14.16 47.91
C PHE A 21 3.01 13.55 47.66
N ALA A 22 2.31 13.11 48.71
CA ALA A 22 1.03 12.45 48.59
C ALA A 22 -0.07 13.44 48.20
N VAL A 23 -0.90 13.03 47.25
CA VAL A 23 -2.08 13.78 46.79
C VAL A 23 -3.34 13.04 47.21
N PRO A 24 -4.35 13.69 47.84
CA PRO A 24 -5.62 13.05 48.10
C PRO A 24 -6.25 12.60 46.79
N PHE A 25 -6.48 11.29 46.69
CA PHE A 25 -6.94 10.63 45.47
C PHE A 25 -8.44 10.29 45.58
N GLY A 26 -9.21 10.71 44.60
CA GLY A 26 -10.67 10.61 44.57
C GLY A 26 -11.22 9.53 43.64
N GLY A 27 -10.37 8.64 43.10
CA GLY A 27 -10.79 7.57 42.20
C GLY A 27 -10.55 7.86 40.72
N PHE A 28 -10.70 6.81 39.91
CA PHE A 28 -10.73 6.86 38.46
C PHE A 28 -12.16 6.67 37.94
N TYR A 29 -12.43 7.16 36.73
CA TYR A 29 -13.58 6.77 35.93
C TYR A 29 -13.24 6.86 34.43
N SER A 30 -14.09 6.28 33.59
CA SER A 30 -13.89 6.26 32.15
C SER A 30 -15.19 6.52 31.38
N CYS A 31 -15.08 6.54 30.06
CA CYS A 31 -16.23 6.60 29.18
C CYS A 31 -17.21 5.41 29.35
N GLN A 32 -16.78 4.29 29.97
CA GLN A 32 -17.61 3.09 30.19
C GLN A 32 -18.01 2.91 31.65
N ASN A 33 -17.11 3.20 32.60
CA ASN A 33 -17.31 2.93 34.02
C ASN A 33 -17.30 4.22 34.84
N GLY A 34 -18.22 4.35 35.80
CA GLY A 34 -18.25 5.48 36.72
C GLY A 34 -17.32 5.30 37.92
N ASN A 35 -17.22 6.35 38.74
CA ASN A 35 -16.41 6.37 39.95
C ASN A 35 -17.26 5.95 41.16
N PRO A 36 -16.95 4.84 41.84
CA PRO A 36 -17.70 4.41 43.03
C PRO A 36 -17.54 5.35 44.23
N LEU A 37 -16.55 6.24 44.22
CA LEU A 37 -16.34 7.21 45.28
C LEU A 37 -17.16 8.50 45.08
N ALA A 38 -17.77 8.71 43.91
CA ALA A 38 -18.46 9.94 43.58
C ALA A 38 -19.78 10.10 44.33
N ASP A 39 -20.66 9.09 44.22
CA ASP A 39 -21.93 8.99 44.91
C ASP A 39 -22.47 7.55 44.85
N ALA A 40 -23.61 7.31 45.50
CA ALA A 40 -24.27 6.00 45.52
C ALA A 40 -24.71 5.48 44.13
N LYS A 41 -24.71 6.33 43.10
CA LYS A 41 -25.13 5.98 41.74
C LYS A 41 -23.94 5.66 40.83
N VAL A 42 -22.71 5.70 41.34
CA VAL A 42 -21.48 5.40 40.58
C VAL A 42 -21.43 6.26 39.31
N ASN A 43 -21.62 7.56 39.48
CA ASN A 43 -21.59 8.50 38.37
C ASN A 43 -20.17 8.68 37.82
N LYS A 44 -20.07 9.09 36.54
CA LYS A 44 -18.81 9.48 35.88
C LYS A 44 -18.38 10.88 36.31
N SER A 45 -18.20 11.08 37.61
CA SER A 45 -17.87 12.35 38.21
C SER A 45 -16.88 12.17 39.37
N CYS A 46 -16.35 13.28 39.86
CA CYS A 46 -15.53 13.27 41.06
C CYS A 46 -16.38 13.42 42.33
N PRO A 47 -15.90 12.90 43.47
CA PRO A 47 -16.50 13.17 44.77
C PRO A 47 -16.51 14.68 45.07
N LYS A 48 -17.38 15.11 45.98
CA LYS A 48 -17.42 16.52 46.40
C LYS A 48 -16.05 16.98 46.93
N GLY A 49 -15.55 18.11 46.43
CA GLY A 49 -14.24 18.66 46.80
C GLY A 49 -13.06 18.13 45.97
N PHE A 50 -13.33 17.36 44.92
CA PHE A 50 -12.35 16.87 43.96
C PHE A 50 -12.65 17.40 42.56
N SER A 51 -11.60 17.65 41.78
CA SER A 51 -11.67 18.00 40.35
C SER A 51 -11.18 16.84 39.47
N ASN A 52 -11.75 16.72 38.28
CA ASN A 52 -11.34 15.71 37.30
C ASN A 52 -10.17 16.19 36.44
N HIS A 53 -9.28 15.26 36.10
CA HIS A 53 -8.13 15.50 35.25
C HIS A 53 -7.95 14.32 34.29
N LEU A 54 -7.60 14.62 33.03
CA LEU A 54 -7.41 13.59 32.00
C LEU A 54 -6.13 12.81 32.29
N ALA A 55 -6.27 11.49 32.47
CA ALA A 55 -5.13 10.59 32.61
C ALA A 55 -4.60 10.20 31.23
N THR A 56 -5.51 9.77 30.34
CA THR A 56 -5.20 9.40 28.95
C THR A 56 -6.48 9.24 28.14
N ILE A 57 -6.31 9.03 26.83
CA ILE A 57 -7.33 8.55 25.91
C ILE A 57 -6.80 7.24 25.33
N ASP A 58 -7.56 6.16 25.47
CA ASP A 58 -7.23 4.84 24.91
C ASP A 58 -8.41 4.36 24.08
N LYS A 59 -8.18 4.11 22.77
CA LYS A 59 -9.22 3.70 21.81
C LYS A 59 -10.49 4.58 21.89
N ASP A 60 -10.30 5.89 21.78
CA ASP A 60 -11.36 6.90 21.87
C ASP A 60 -12.15 6.91 23.19
N CYS A 61 -11.64 6.24 24.23
CA CYS A 61 -12.20 6.28 25.57
C CYS A 61 -11.31 7.11 26.49
N GLU A 62 -11.87 8.21 27.01
CA GLU A 62 -11.20 9.00 28.04
C GLU A 62 -11.15 8.24 29.38
N VAL A 63 -9.99 8.30 30.01
CA VAL A 63 -9.77 7.85 31.39
C VAL A 63 -9.44 9.07 32.22
N GLN A 64 -10.28 9.33 33.21
CA GLN A 64 -10.25 10.51 34.06
C GLN A 64 -9.89 10.10 35.49
N TYR A 65 -9.19 10.96 36.22
CA TYR A 65 -8.88 10.77 37.64
C TYR A 65 -9.22 11.99 38.47
N CYS A 66 -9.51 11.75 39.73
CA CYS A 66 -9.94 12.79 40.67
C CYS A 66 -8.85 13.09 41.69
N VAL A 67 -8.54 14.38 41.87
CA VAL A 67 -7.69 14.88 42.95
C VAL A 67 -8.36 16.03 43.66
N ARG A 68 -7.92 16.35 44.88
CA ARG A 68 -8.50 17.46 45.64
C ARG A 68 -8.40 18.77 44.86
N THR A 69 -9.51 19.51 44.79
CA THR A 69 -9.57 20.78 44.06
C THR A 69 -8.48 21.73 44.57
N GLY A 70 -7.81 22.41 43.64
CA GLY A 70 -6.74 23.38 43.95
C GLY A 70 -5.34 22.77 44.06
N GLN A 71 -5.22 21.45 44.20
CA GLN A 71 -3.92 20.82 44.46
C GLN A 71 -3.01 20.75 43.22
N LEU A 72 -3.59 20.80 42.03
CA LEU A 72 -2.86 20.83 40.75
C LEU A 72 -2.91 22.22 40.08
N SER A 73 -3.41 23.25 40.78
CA SER A 73 -3.58 24.59 40.20
C SER A 73 -2.26 25.31 39.90
N GLU A 74 -1.17 24.90 40.54
CA GLU A 74 0.18 25.40 40.25
C GLU A 74 0.80 24.74 39.00
N LEU A 75 0.21 23.66 38.48
CA LEU A 75 0.68 23.04 37.26
C LEU A 75 0.32 23.92 36.06
N LYS A 76 1.30 24.08 35.16
CA LYS A 76 1.12 24.78 33.88
C LYS A 76 -0.08 24.20 33.13
N PHE A 77 -0.88 25.07 32.52
CA PHE A 77 -2.02 24.65 31.70
C PHE A 77 -1.60 23.56 30.70
N PRO A 78 -2.37 22.47 30.57
CA PRO A 78 -2.07 21.43 29.61
C PRO A 78 -2.08 22.02 28.20
N SER A 79 -1.12 21.60 27.37
CA SER A 79 -1.13 21.95 25.95
C SER A 79 -2.35 21.33 25.27
N VAL A 80 -3.00 22.08 24.39
CA VAL A 80 -4.11 21.57 23.58
C VAL A 80 -3.62 20.40 22.73
N GLN A 81 -4.26 19.25 22.88
CA GLN A 81 -4.06 18.09 22.01
C GLN A 81 -4.80 18.37 20.69
N ILE A 82 -4.05 18.47 19.60
CA ILE A 82 -4.61 18.60 18.25
C ILE A 82 -4.81 17.20 17.64
N PRO A 83 -5.85 16.99 16.83
CA PRO A 83 -6.08 15.71 16.17
C PRO A 83 -4.91 15.33 15.24
N PRO A 84 -4.71 14.03 14.95
CA PRO A 84 -5.60 12.90 15.27
C PRO A 84 -5.45 12.37 16.71
N PHE A 85 -6.53 11.86 17.30
CA PHE A 85 -6.58 11.32 18.67
C PHE A 85 -6.46 9.80 18.75
N SER A 86 -6.32 9.15 17.60
CA SER A 86 -6.30 7.69 17.46
C SER A 86 -5.06 7.29 16.67
N ASP A 87 -4.46 6.16 17.02
CA ASP A 87 -3.32 5.63 16.29
C ASP A 87 -3.74 5.21 14.88
N VAL A 88 -2.82 5.33 13.93
CA VAL A 88 -3.01 4.75 12.60
C VAL A 88 -3.13 3.23 12.77
N PRO A 89 -4.23 2.59 12.31
CA PRO A 89 -4.38 1.16 12.43
C PRO A 89 -3.17 0.42 11.85
N ALA A 90 -2.69 -0.61 12.56
CA ALA A 90 -1.55 -1.43 12.14
C ALA A 90 -1.85 -2.33 10.93
N GLU A 91 -2.97 -2.10 10.22
CA GLU A 91 -3.22 -2.75 8.95
C GLU A 91 -2.23 -2.20 7.93
N SER A 92 -1.20 -3.00 7.67
CA SER A 92 -0.44 -2.91 6.44
C SER A 92 -1.42 -3.24 5.32
N ILE A 93 -1.98 -2.21 4.68
CA ILE A 93 -2.70 -2.36 3.40
C ILE A 93 -1.64 -2.70 2.34
N GLU A 94 -0.99 -3.85 2.46
CA GLU A 94 -0.01 -4.36 1.48
C GLU A 94 -0.71 -4.77 0.18
N GLU A 95 -2.01 -5.09 0.27
CA GLU A 95 -2.86 -5.37 -0.89
C GLU A 95 -3.97 -4.31 -0.97
N PRO A 96 -4.07 -3.56 -2.09
CA PRO A 96 -5.22 -2.70 -2.31
C PRO A 96 -6.48 -3.57 -2.33
N ALA A 97 -7.34 -3.41 -1.33
CA ALA A 97 -8.63 -4.07 -1.30
C ALA A 97 -9.48 -3.54 -2.46
N ASN A 98 -9.82 -4.42 -3.42
CA ASN A 98 -10.79 -4.09 -4.45
C ASN A 98 -12.16 -3.94 -3.79
N TYR A 99 -12.62 -2.69 -3.62
CA TYR A 99 -13.94 -2.41 -3.08
C TYR A 99 -14.98 -2.34 -4.22
N ILE A 100 -16.19 -2.80 -3.93
CA ILE A 100 -17.39 -2.54 -4.74
C ILE A 100 -18.32 -1.75 -3.85
N ILE A 101 -18.55 -0.48 -4.20
CA ILE A 101 -19.47 0.38 -3.45
C ILE A 101 -20.82 0.38 -4.16
N SER A 102 -21.83 -0.20 -3.54
CA SER A 102 -23.21 -0.18 -4.07
C SER A 102 -24.02 0.90 -3.36
N HIS A 103 -24.46 1.90 -4.09
CA HIS A 103 -25.35 2.95 -3.60
C HIS A 103 -26.47 3.22 -4.62
N ASN A 104 -27.72 3.29 -4.17
CA ASN A 104 -28.89 3.55 -5.04
C ASN A 104 -29.00 2.65 -6.28
N SER A 105 -28.68 1.36 -6.15
CA SER A 105 -28.66 0.38 -7.26
C SER A 105 -27.55 0.58 -8.30
N GLU A 106 -26.65 1.54 -8.08
CA GLU A 106 -25.44 1.72 -8.87
C GLU A 106 -24.25 1.16 -8.10
N ALA A 107 -23.54 0.21 -8.71
CA ALA A 107 -22.30 -0.34 -8.17
C ALA A 107 -21.12 0.39 -8.81
N TRP A 108 -20.22 0.90 -7.97
CA TRP A 108 -19.00 1.60 -8.35
C TRP A 108 -17.80 0.70 -8.07
N VAL A 109 -16.89 0.64 -9.03
CA VAL A 109 -15.65 -0.12 -8.95
C VAL A 109 -14.47 0.79 -9.26
N GLN A 110 -13.36 0.61 -8.55
CA GLN A 110 -12.10 1.25 -8.88
C GLN A 110 -11.33 0.33 -9.83
N LEU A 111 -10.91 0.88 -10.96
CA LEU A 111 -10.07 0.16 -11.90
C LEU A 111 -8.61 0.30 -11.45
N VAL A 112 -8.06 -0.70 -10.77
CA VAL A 112 -6.63 -0.77 -10.39
C VAL A 112 -5.98 -1.91 -11.14
N ASP A 113 -4.91 -1.65 -11.90
CA ASP A 113 -4.07 -2.73 -12.45
C ASP A 113 -3.06 -3.17 -11.36
N PRO A 114 -3.11 -4.42 -10.89
CA PRO A 114 -2.21 -4.91 -9.84
C PRO A 114 -0.72 -4.91 -10.25
N LYS A 115 -0.38 -4.70 -11.53
CA LYS A 115 1.01 -4.59 -12.01
C LYS A 115 1.58 -3.17 -11.96
N MET A 116 0.78 -2.17 -11.58
CA MET A 116 1.25 -0.78 -11.42
C MET A 116 2.03 -0.60 -10.11
N LYS A 117 3.32 -0.95 -10.12
CA LYS A 117 4.26 -0.41 -9.12
C LYS A 117 4.53 1.06 -9.43
N GLY A 118 3.99 1.98 -8.63
CA GLY A 118 4.49 3.36 -8.54
C GLY A 118 3.61 4.49 -9.06
N GLN A 119 2.31 4.29 -9.31
CA GLN A 119 1.38 5.41 -9.50
C GLN A 119 0.71 5.76 -8.17
N THR A 120 0.73 7.04 -7.80
CA THR A 120 0.11 7.55 -6.58
C THR A 120 -1.42 7.48 -6.67
N PRO A 121 -2.15 7.45 -5.54
CA PRO A 121 -3.61 7.25 -5.48
C PRO A 121 -4.44 8.25 -6.30
N ASP A 122 -3.85 9.37 -6.69
CA ASP A 122 -4.49 10.50 -7.35
C ASP A 122 -4.93 10.22 -8.81
N GLU A 123 -4.48 9.11 -9.41
CA GLU A 123 -4.82 8.70 -10.79
C GLU A 123 -5.86 7.56 -10.85
N SER A 124 -6.56 7.29 -9.75
CA SER A 124 -7.57 6.22 -9.71
C SER A 124 -8.94 6.70 -10.21
N SER A 125 -9.32 6.24 -11.41
CA SER A 125 -10.62 6.55 -12.02
C SER A 125 -11.69 5.58 -11.52
N TRP A 126 -12.68 6.12 -10.80
CA TRP A 126 -13.88 5.41 -10.42
C TRP A 126 -14.82 5.25 -11.61
N THR A 127 -15.45 4.09 -11.72
CA THR A 127 -16.40 3.80 -12.81
C THR A 127 -17.57 2.98 -12.28
N THR A 128 -18.70 2.97 -12.98
CA THR A 128 -19.80 2.08 -12.63
C THR A 128 -19.55 0.67 -13.16
N LEU A 129 -20.17 -0.33 -12.56
CA LEU A 129 -20.02 -1.74 -12.93
C LEU A 129 -20.37 -1.98 -14.40
N ASP A 130 -21.36 -1.24 -14.93
CA ASP A 130 -21.80 -1.33 -16.32
C ASP A 130 -20.82 -0.67 -17.31
N SER A 131 -20.08 0.36 -16.89
CA SER A 131 -19.07 1.03 -17.72
C SER A 131 -17.67 0.41 -17.61
N ALA A 132 -17.39 -0.35 -16.55
CA ALA A 132 -16.08 -0.95 -16.27
C ALA A 132 -15.46 -1.74 -17.45
N PRO A 133 -16.19 -2.62 -18.17
CA PRO A 133 -15.58 -3.36 -19.29
C PRO A 133 -15.19 -2.45 -20.46
N LYS A 134 -15.97 -1.38 -20.71
CA LYS A 134 -15.72 -0.42 -21.79
C LYS A 134 -14.55 0.51 -21.45
N GLU A 135 -14.50 0.97 -20.21
CA GLU A 135 -13.43 1.84 -19.73
C GLU A 135 -12.11 1.11 -19.58
N MET A 136 -12.11 -0.14 -19.10
CA MET A 136 -10.92 -0.99 -19.07
C MET A 136 -10.34 -1.18 -20.48
N LYS A 137 -11.18 -1.41 -21.48
CA LYS A 137 -10.76 -1.51 -22.88
C LYS A 137 -10.15 -0.20 -23.41
N ASN A 138 -10.70 0.95 -23.02
CA ASN A 138 -10.18 2.26 -23.41
C ASN A 138 -8.87 2.60 -22.69
N LEU A 139 -8.72 2.23 -21.41
CA LEU A 139 -7.48 2.34 -20.65
C LEU A 139 -6.39 1.48 -21.29
N MET A 140 -6.66 0.19 -21.54
CA MET A 140 -5.72 -0.72 -22.23
C MET A 140 -5.27 -0.17 -23.58
N LYS A 141 -6.18 0.45 -24.35
CA LYS A 141 -5.86 1.12 -25.62
C LYS A 141 -4.96 2.36 -25.44
N LYS A 142 -5.20 3.19 -24.44
CA LYS A 142 -4.36 4.36 -24.14
C LYS A 142 -2.94 3.93 -23.73
N PHE A 143 -2.81 2.85 -22.98
CA PHE A 143 -1.50 2.31 -22.59
C PHE A 143 -0.74 1.70 -23.76
N THR A 144 -1.42 0.97 -24.66
CA THR A 144 -0.78 0.44 -25.88
C THR A 144 -0.41 1.54 -26.88
N GLN A 145 -1.09 2.69 -26.85
CA GLN A 145 -0.74 3.85 -27.69
C GLN A 145 0.31 4.79 -27.08
N ASN A 146 0.47 4.82 -25.76
CA ASN A 146 1.52 5.61 -25.11
C ASN A 146 2.90 4.94 -25.31
N HIS A 147 3.75 5.64 -26.07
CA HIS A 147 5.03 5.25 -26.68
C HIS A 147 6.15 4.63 -25.76
N VAL A 148 5.91 4.25 -24.51
CA VAL A 148 7.00 3.80 -23.62
C VAL A 148 7.09 2.27 -23.44
N VAL A 149 6.04 1.53 -23.75
CA VAL A 149 6.16 0.06 -23.86
C VAL A 149 6.23 -0.29 -25.32
N LYS A 150 7.45 -0.40 -25.86
CA LYS A 150 7.66 -1.30 -26.98
C LYS A 150 7.25 -2.68 -26.47
N GLU A 151 6.04 -3.07 -26.83
CA GLU A 151 5.65 -4.46 -26.90
C GLU A 151 6.80 -5.15 -27.64
N ASN A 152 7.57 -5.96 -26.93
CA ASN A 152 8.38 -6.96 -27.60
C ASN A 152 7.34 -7.89 -28.21
N ASP A 153 6.88 -7.53 -29.41
CA ASP A 153 6.35 -8.46 -30.38
C ASP A 153 7.38 -9.58 -30.47
N GLU A 154 7.12 -10.63 -29.70
CA GLU A 154 7.43 -12.02 -29.95
C GLU A 154 8.35 -12.24 -31.15
N SER A 155 9.64 -11.90 -31.01
CA SER A 155 10.80 -12.35 -31.82
C SER A 155 10.59 -12.59 -33.33
N GLY A 156 9.68 -11.86 -33.96
CA GLY A 156 9.33 -12.01 -35.36
C GLY A 156 10.08 -11.00 -36.18
N MET A 157 11.08 -11.44 -36.96
CA MET A 157 11.72 -10.56 -37.94
C MET A 157 10.64 -9.92 -38.84
N SER A 158 10.78 -8.62 -39.15
CA SER A 158 9.85 -7.91 -40.04
C SER A 158 9.55 -8.75 -41.28
N LYS A 159 8.28 -8.80 -41.71
CA LYS A 159 7.86 -9.54 -42.92
C LYS A 159 8.74 -9.19 -44.14
N GLY A 160 9.24 -7.95 -44.21
CA GLY A 160 10.21 -7.52 -45.22
C GLY A 160 11.62 -8.08 -45.02
N ALA A 161 12.08 -8.24 -43.77
CA ALA A 161 13.38 -8.83 -43.43
C ALA A 161 13.39 -10.36 -43.61
N ILE A 162 12.30 -11.05 -43.29
CA ILE A 162 12.13 -12.50 -43.56
C ILE A 162 12.13 -12.77 -45.08
N ALA A 163 11.42 -11.95 -45.85
CA ALA A 163 11.42 -12.05 -47.31
C ALA A 163 12.82 -11.77 -47.89
N GLY A 164 13.53 -10.76 -47.39
CA GLY A 164 14.88 -10.42 -47.83
C GLY A 164 15.92 -11.54 -47.56
N LEU A 165 15.94 -12.10 -46.34
CA LEU A 165 16.89 -13.16 -45.99
C LEU A 165 16.65 -14.47 -46.73
N SER A 166 15.38 -14.87 -46.93
CA SER A 166 15.06 -16.12 -47.62
C SER A 166 15.47 -16.09 -49.10
N VAL A 167 15.28 -14.96 -49.78
CA VAL A 167 15.69 -14.77 -51.18
C VAL A 167 17.21 -14.65 -51.31
N GLY A 168 17.88 -13.95 -50.38
CA GLY A 168 19.34 -13.79 -50.39
C GLY A 168 20.10 -15.11 -50.19
N LEU A 169 19.68 -15.93 -49.22
CA LEU A 169 20.35 -17.21 -48.94
C LEU A 169 20.14 -18.22 -50.06
N THR A 170 18.93 -18.32 -50.61
CA THR A 170 18.62 -19.27 -51.68
C THR A 170 19.38 -18.95 -52.96
N THR A 171 19.48 -17.68 -53.34
CA THR A 171 20.24 -17.27 -54.52
C THR A 171 21.74 -17.53 -54.36
N ALA A 172 22.33 -17.22 -53.20
CA ALA A 172 23.74 -17.49 -52.93
C ALA A 172 24.08 -18.99 -53.02
N VAL A 173 23.26 -19.85 -52.43
CA VAL A 173 23.47 -21.31 -52.47
C VAL A 173 23.36 -21.85 -53.90
N CYS A 174 22.36 -21.42 -54.67
CA CYS A 174 22.20 -21.83 -56.07
C CYS A 174 23.40 -21.46 -56.93
N VAL A 175 23.99 -20.26 -56.73
CA VAL A 175 25.19 -19.82 -57.45
C VAL A 175 26.40 -20.67 -57.07
N ILE A 176 26.63 -20.93 -55.78
CA ILE A 176 27.76 -21.74 -55.32
C ILE A 176 27.69 -23.16 -55.89
N VAL A 177 26.51 -23.79 -55.84
CA VAL A 177 26.31 -25.14 -56.39
C VAL A 177 26.50 -25.13 -57.91
N GLY A 178 25.98 -24.13 -58.63
CA GLY A 178 26.17 -23.97 -60.07
C GLY A 178 27.65 -23.87 -60.46
N VAL A 179 28.42 -23.04 -59.75
CA VAL A 179 29.87 -22.89 -59.95
C VAL A 179 30.59 -24.20 -59.63
N ALA A 180 30.27 -24.87 -58.53
CA ALA A 180 30.89 -26.14 -58.16
C ALA A 180 30.67 -27.23 -59.22
N ILE A 181 29.45 -27.32 -59.77
CA ILE A 181 29.13 -28.24 -60.86
C ILE A 181 29.89 -27.87 -62.14
N ALA A 182 29.95 -26.57 -62.49
CA ALA A 182 30.68 -26.10 -63.66
C ALA A 182 32.19 -26.42 -63.54
N VAL A 183 32.81 -26.16 -62.39
CA VAL A 183 34.21 -26.48 -62.11
C VAL A 183 34.45 -27.99 -62.18
N ARG A 184 33.58 -28.81 -61.56
CA ARG A 184 33.70 -30.29 -61.64
C ARG A 184 33.54 -30.81 -63.06
N ARG A 185 32.60 -30.28 -63.85
CA ARG A 185 32.45 -30.66 -65.28
C ARG A 185 33.66 -30.25 -66.10
N ASN A 186 34.23 -29.07 -65.84
CA ASN A 186 35.40 -28.59 -66.57
C ASN A 186 36.67 -29.38 -66.20
N GLN A 187 36.85 -29.75 -64.93
CA GLN A 187 37.93 -30.65 -64.49
C GLN A 187 37.77 -32.06 -65.08
N LYS A 188 36.54 -32.60 -65.18
CA LYS A 188 36.29 -33.88 -65.86
C LYS A 188 36.57 -33.81 -67.36
N ARG A 189 36.23 -32.70 -68.03
CA ARG A 189 36.58 -32.49 -69.45
C ARG A 189 38.10 -32.44 -69.67
N LYS A 190 38.85 -31.79 -68.78
CA LYS A 190 40.33 -31.80 -68.85
C LYS A 190 40.94 -33.19 -68.61
N ARG A 191 40.32 -34.03 -67.75
CA ARG A 191 40.76 -35.42 -67.54
C ARG A 191 40.52 -36.36 -68.73
N GLY A 192 39.59 -36.03 -69.63
CA GLY A 192 39.35 -36.79 -70.86
C GLY A 192 40.26 -36.44 -72.03
N TYR A 193 41.08 -35.38 -71.91
CA TYR A 193 41.99 -34.94 -72.98
C TYR A 193 43.42 -35.48 -72.80
N ASN A 194 43.77 -36.02 -71.64
CA ASN A 194 45.10 -36.59 -71.34
C ASN A 194 45.12 -38.13 -71.42
N SER A 195 44.22 -38.75 -72.19
CA SER A 195 44.20 -40.20 -72.43
C SER A 195 44.09 -40.58 -73.92
N VAL A 196 44.49 -39.67 -74.81
CA VAL A 196 44.75 -39.97 -76.23
C VAL A 196 46.06 -39.28 -76.62
N GLU A 197 47.16 -39.86 -76.17
CA GLU A 197 48.41 -40.03 -76.92
C GLU A 197 49.18 -41.23 -76.34
#